data_AF-A0A9W8VP59-F1
#
_entry.id   AF-A0A9W8VP59-F1
#
_cell.length_a   1.000
_cell.length_b   1.000
_cell.length_c   1.000
_cell.angle_alpha   90.00
_cell.angle_beta   90.00
_cell.angle_gamma   90.00
#
_symmetry.space_group_name_H-M   'P 1'
#
loop_
_entity.id
_entity.type
_entity.pdbx_description
1 polymer ?
#
loop_
_entity_poly.entity_id
_entity_poly.type
_entity_poly.pdbx_seq_one_letter_code
_entity_poly.pdbx_strand_id
1 'polypeptide(L)'
;MPSVTISTDSESIDILEDRYIRESGAIELITEHNEQQPLPTSFANDRANVARFQERMLAAVTELVDYPRRIPYPNYKQMPRDRRAMSTAFYTIFNTSSPSSITNLLLRTIPLRVQDVLGKSEPKFGDLISLPEPTSEERACWLVYFDGTVRWQMEDVPDDPFVRRKTTCVARRGKYVGSSVDFRGGGVRLDRHTVAAKTKHGGERRQLHHHELCQEGTETNLRVLAVFDRDPRSKPYVPLLETIFMALLGTFAGRESTGRHNPEPCYELYDKIRSCMGIPDIEGDGLNKALSIHQGMIHLNEAIRGSWKREIQSEHEDVKLATGILRNTSKSESQTPTQSSKTEGKSANNTSYGWLQEMRMFMGILHVQHHESPDPLLQGSWQMRDAQTVLTIPGLASKSTKTLLNYNLGRQLPNAPRFFALDLEGHLSSKPPVVEQAAAVAVDSMDSEHDQIAFNVNIENARVVEDKKHPSESEAQDFASNLLKFGTRDYWQYNKETLSGERVDPIRAIAIIQESGITCHDYIVVWHKHYADLSALRFLFSQAGVHGVLPPDDQVIRLPYLFRHNLRPPKGVTCALEFLFSIVFPMHPLRFSHHDALIDSKKTALMALFAEKLCNGESTAVIRGI
;
A
#
# COMPACT_ATOMS: atom_id res chain seq x y z
N MET A 1 43.55 47.03 14.38
CA MET A 1 42.20 46.69 13.87
C MET A 1 41.64 45.55 14.70
N PRO A 2 40.31 45.47 14.88
CA PRO A 2 39.72 44.82 16.06
C PRO A 2 39.53 43.30 15.92
N SER A 3 39.51 42.63 17.07
CA SER A 3 39.06 41.25 17.25
C SER A 3 37.55 41.13 17.02
N VAL A 4 37.13 40.22 16.14
CA VAL A 4 35.71 39.84 16.00
C VAL A 4 35.46 38.62 16.86
N THR A 5 34.75 38.82 17.98
CA THR A 5 34.20 37.75 18.80
C THR A 5 32.93 37.24 18.14
N ILE A 6 32.90 35.98 17.70
CA ILE A 6 31.67 35.37 17.15
C ILE A 6 30.84 34.86 18.32
N SER A 7 29.67 35.48 18.55
CA SER A 7 28.65 34.91 19.43
C SER A 7 28.02 33.70 18.74
N THR A 8 28.02 32.54 19.40
CA THR A 8 27.25 31.39 18.97
C THR A 8 25.89 31.44 19.65
N ASP A 9 24.99 32.26 19.10
CA ASP A 9 23.60 32.28 19.53
C ASP A 9 22.93 30.98 19.06
N SER A 10 22.38 30.20 20.00
CA SER A 10 21.66 28.97 19.68
C SER A 10 20.27 29.31 19.17
N GLU A 11 20.10 29.41 17.85
CA GLU A 11 18.76 29.44 17.25
C GLU A 11 18.03 28.14 17.63
N SER A 12 16.83 28.26 18.19
CA SER A 12 15.99 27.11 18.52
C SER A 12 15.48 26.43 17.26
N ILE A 13 15.27 25.11 17.33
CA ILE A 13 14.83 24.26 16.21
C ILE A 13 13.55 24.82 15.56
N ASP A 14 12.63 25.33 16.38
CA ASP A 14 11.38 25.97 15.94
C ASP A 14 11.60 27.13 14.94
N ILE A 15 12.70 27.88 15.05
CA ILE A 15 13.02 29.01 14.15
C ILE A 15 13.56 28.50 12.80
N LEU A 16 14.25 27.36 12.80
CA LEU A 16 14.78 26.74 11.58
C LEU A 16 13.70 26.02 10.77
N GLU A 17 12.74 25.35 11.43
CA GLU A 17 11.55 24.83 10.75
C GLU A 17 10.72 25.97 10.14
N ASP A 18 10.47 27.04 10.89
CA ASP A 18 9.66 28.17 10.42
C ASP A 18 10.34 28.95 9.27
N ARG A 19 11.68 28.96 9.21
CA ARG A 19 12.47 29.52 8.09
C ARG A 19 12.39 28.62 6.84
N TYR A 20 12.56 27.30 7.01
CA TYR A 20 12.42 26.33 5.92
C TYR A 20 11.00 26.31 5.33
N ILE A 21 9.97 26.42 6.18
CA ILE A 21 8.57 26.51 5.77
C ILE A 21 8.31 27.76 4.91
N ARG A 22 8.84 28.93 5.30
CA ARG A 22 8.71 30.17 4.51
C ARG A 22 9.45 30.12 3.17
N GLU A 23 10.64 29.52 3.13
CA GLU A 23 11.45 29.42 1.91
C GLU A 23 10.94 28.37 0.91
N SER A 24 10.08 27.44 1.35
CA SER A 24 9.51 26.36 0.53
C SER A 24 8.39 26.79 -0.46
N GLY A 25 7.91 28.03 -0.38
CA GLY A 25 6.85 28.56 -1.25
C GLY A 25 5.44 28.00 -1.00
N ALA A 26 5.25 27.09 -0.03
CA ALA A 26 3.99 26.40 0.21
C ALA A 26 2.86 27.26 0.82
N ILE A 27 3.11 28.55 1.12
CA ILE A 27 2.18 29.45 1.84
C ILE A 27 1.35 30.36 0.92
N GLU A 28 1.75 30.56 -0.34
CA GLU A 28 1.09 31.55 -1.23
C GLU A 28 -0.29 31.14 -1.76
N LEU A 29 -0.69 29.86 -1.64
CA LEU A 29 -2.01 29.38 -2.13
C LEU A 29 -3.13 29.33 -1.08
N ILE A 30 -2.87 29.69 0.19
CA ILE A 30 -3.85 29.59 1.30
C ILE A 30 -4.05 30.93 2.05
N THR A 31 -3.22 31.96 1.79
CA THR A 31 -3.08 33.11 2.70
C THR A 31 -3.70 34.44 2.21
N GLU A 32 -4.54 34.44 1.16
CA GLU A 32 -5.15 35.68 0.62
C GLU A 32 -6.56 36.04 1.15
N HIS A 33 -7.11 35.33 2.15
CA HIS A 33 -8.47 35.62 2.66
C HIS A 33 -8.58 35.58 4.20
N ASN A 34 -7.78 36.42 4.90
CA ASN A 34 -8.00 36.74 6.32
C ASN A 34 -7.41 38.11 6.73
N GLU A 35 -8.07 39.20 6.33
CA GLU A 35 -7.81 40.51 6.93
C GLU A 35 -8.57 40.71 8.25
N GLN A 36 -7.82 40.49 9.33
CA GLN A 36 -7.88 41.15 10.65
C GLN A 36 -9.20 41.83 11.10
N GLN A 37 -9.90 41.17 12.02
CA GLN A 37 -10.74 41.83 13.04
C GLN A 37 -10.45 41.24 14.44
N PRO A 38 -10.66 41.99 15.54
CA PRO A 38 -10.20 41.60 16.88
C PRO A 38 -10.86 40.31 17.40
N LEU A 39 -10.06 39.44 18.01
CA LEU A 39 -10.41 38.05 18.34
C LEU A 39 -11.41 37.93 19.52
N PRO A 40 -12.58 37.29 19.33
CA PRO A 40 -13.49 36.94 20.41
C PRO A 40 -13.06 35.69 21.19
N THR A 41 -13.65 35.49 22.37
CA THR A 41 -13.39 34.39 23.30
C THR A 41 -13.72 32.97 22.79
N SER A 42 -14.33 32.80 21.60
CA SER A 42 -14.63 31.46 21.06
C SER A 42 -13.36 30.65 20.75
N PHE A 43 -12.31 31.30 20.24
CA PHE A 43 -11.07 30.65 19.79
C PHE A 43 -10.34 29.82 20.87
N ALA A 44 -10.60 30.07 22.16
CA ALA A 44 -10.01 29.29 23.25
C ALA A 44 -10.68 27.92 23.43
N ASN A 45 -12.00 27.85 23.26
CA ASN A 45 -12.77 26.60 23.36
C ASN A 45 -12.48 25.69 22.17
N ASP A 46 -12.39 26.26 20.96
CA ASP A 46 -12.12 25.52 19.72
C ASP A 46 -10.78 24.75 19.82
N ARG A 47 -9.73 25.40 20.37
CA ARG A 47 -8.43 24.73 20.63
C ARG A 47 -8.54 23.59 21.63
N ALA A 48 -9.29 23.75 22.72
CA ALA A 48 -9.47 22.73 23.74
C ALA A 48 -10.26 21.51 23.24
N ASN A 49 -11.23 21.73 22.35
CA ASN A 49 -11.96 20.65 21.69
C ASN A 49 -11.05 19.91 20.71
N VAL A 50 -10.37 20.63 19.81
CA VAL A 50 -9.42 20.04 18.84
C VAL A 50 -8.35 19.19 19.54
N ALA A 51 -7.75 19.69 20.62
CA ALA A 51 -6.79 18.91 21.41
C ALA A 51 -7.40 17.59 21.96
N ARG A 52 -8.59 17.65 22.55
CA ARG A 52 -9.30 16.46 23.05
C ARG A 52 -9.66 15.47 21.94
N PHE A 53 -9.98 15.95 20.74
CA PHE A 53 -10.19 15.08 19.59
C PHE A 53 -8.90 14.36 19.17
N GLN A 54 -7.77 15.08 19.18
CA GLN A 54 -6.46 14.50 18.85
C GLN A 54 -6.02 13.45 19.89
N GLU A 55 -6.26 13.71 21.18
CA GLU A 55 -6.08 12.72 22.26
C GLU A 55 -6.93 11.46 22.05
N ARG A 56 -8.23 11.63 21.72
CA ARG A 56 -9.15 10.52 21.38
C ARG A 56 -8.65 9.71 20.18
N MET A 57 -8.22 10.38 19.12
CA MET A 57 -7.65 9.74 17.94
C MET A 57 -6.39 8.93 18.27
N LEU A 58 -5.48 9.48 19.09
CA LEU A 58 -4.28 8.77 19.54
C LEU A 58 -4.63 7.53 20.39
N ALA A 59 -5.58 7.65 21.32
CA ALA A 59 -6.02 6.53 22.16
C ALA A 59 -6.64 5.39 21.32
N ALA A 60 -7.49 5.72 20.35
CA ALA A 60 -8.11 4.75 19.45
C ALA A 60 -7.08 4.01 18.60
N VAL A 61 -6.13 4.75 18.00
CA VAL A 61 -5.06 4.18 17.18
C VAL A 61 -4.10 3.34 18.03
N THR A 62 -3.85 3.73 19.29
CA THR A 62 -3.01 2.95 20.21
C THR A 62 -3.61 1.57 20.49
N GLU A 63 -4.89 1.47 20.86
CA GLU A 63 -5.54 0.15 21.07
C GLU A 63 -5.58 -0.69 19.77
N LEU A 64 -5.80 -0.05 18.62
CA LEU A 64 -5.74 -0.71 17.31
C LEU A 64 -4.34 -1.27 16.97
N VAL A 65 -3.28 -0.56 17.37
CA VAL A 65 -1.87 -0.97 17.18
C VAL A 65 -1.44 -2.02 18.20
N ASP A 66 -1.92 -1.94 19.44
CA ASP A 66 -1.60 -2.90 20.49
C ASP A 66 -2.36 -4.22 20.36
N TYR A 67 -3.56 -4.23 19.77
CA TYR A 67 -4.35 -5.44 19.59
C TYR A 67 -3.59 -6.55 18.82
N PRO A 68 -2.96 -6.30 17.65
CA PRO A 68 -2.11 -7.27 16.95
C PRO A 68 -0.94 -7.82 17.78
N ARG A 69 -0.33 -7.00 18.64
CA ARG A 69 0.83 -7.38 19.45
C ARG A 69 0.51 -8.50 20.46
N ARG A 70 -0.77 -8.70 20.77
CA ARG A 70 -1.27 -9.74 21.69
C ARG A 70 -1.29 -11.15 21.08
N ILE A 71 -1.21 -11.28 19.74
CA ILE A 71 -1.32 -12.56 19.03
C ILE A 71 -0.25 -12.62 17.93
N PRO A 72 0.72 -13.56 17.94
CA PRO A 72 1.74 -13.68 16.89
C PRO A 72 1.14 -13.83 15.49
N TYR A 73 1.75 -13.18 14.48
CA TYR A 73 1.23 -13.16 13.11
C TYR A 73 0.97 -14.55 12.48
N PRO A 74 1.83 -15.59 12.67
CA PRO A 74 1.54 -16.93 12.15
C PRO A 74 0.21 -17.47 12.69
N ASN A 75 -0.04 -17.30 14.00
CA ASN A 75 -1.26 -17.72 14.66
C ASN A 75 -2.45 -16.92 14.12
N TYR A 76 -2.33 -15.60 14.06
CA TYR A 76 -3.39 -14.73 13.52
C TYR A 76 -3.78 -15.07 12.07
N LYS A 77 -2.78 -15.40 11.22
CA LYS A 77 -3.00 -15.80 9.83
C LYS A 77 -3.72 -17.15 9.72
N GLN A 78 -3.53 -18.06 10.68
CA GLN A 78 -4.19 -19.38 10.75
C GLN A 78 -5.59 -19.34 11.38
N MET A 79 -5.89 -18.38 12.26
CA MET A 79 -7.21 -18.25 12.90
C MET A 79 -8.35 -18.20 11.87
N PRO A 80 -9.48 -18.90 12.05
CA PRO A 80 -10.69 -18.73 11.22
C PRO A 80 -11.15 -17.27 11.11
N ARG A 81 -11.79 -16.89 9.98
CA ARG A 81 -12.14 -15.49 9.68
C ARG A 81 -13.13 -14.89 10.67
N ASP A 82 -14.05 -15.70 11.15
CA ASP A 82 -15.03 -15.48 12.22
C ASP A 82 -14.41 -15.40 13.62
N ARG A 83 -13.10 -15.63 13.77
CA ARG A 83 -12.35 -15.41 15.01
C ARG A 83 -11.39 -14.21 14.95
N ARG A 84 -11.45 -13.43 13.87
CA ARG A 84 -10.59 -12.25 13.65
C ARG A 84 -11.40 -10.97 13.85
N ALA A 85 -10.83 -10.01 14.59
CA ALA A 85 -11.40 -8.67 14.74
C ALA A 85 -11.11 -7.74 13.55
N MET A 86 -10.12 -8.09 12.72
CA MET A 86 -9.65 -7.30 11.58
C MET A 86 -9.12 -8.18 10.44
N SER A 87 -9.00 -7.63 9.23
CA SER A 87 -8.32 -8.33 8.13
C SER A 87 -6.83 -8.54 8.41
N THR A 88 -6.20 -9.50 7.71
CA THR A 88 -4.75 -9.72 7.79
C THR A 88 -3.92 -8.54 7.27
N ALA A 89 -4.51 -7.70 6.41
CA ALA A 89 -3.86 -6.51 5.90
C ALA A 89 -3.80 -5.41 6.96
N PHE A 90 -4.92 -5.14 7.67
CA PHE A 90 -4.93 -4.22 8.81
C PHE A 90 -4.08 -4.70 9.97
N TYR A 91 -4.10 -6.00 10.29
CA TYR A 91 -3.15 -6.57 11.24
C TYR A 91 -1.70 -6.27 10.84
N THR A 92 -1.36 -6.39 9.54
CA THR A 92 0.02 -6.10 9.07
C THR A 92 0.38 -4.64 9.28
N ILE A 93 -0.51 -3.73 8.85
CA ILE A 93 -0.36 -2.27 9.00
C ILE A 93 0.00 -1.93 10.44
N PHE A 94 -0.90 -2.27 11.37
CA PHE A 94 -0.76 -1.97 12.78
C PHE A 94 0.48 -2.61 13.42
N ASN A 95 0.85 -3.83 13.01
CA ASN A 95 2.06 -4.48 13.52
C ASN A 95 3.37 -3.91 12.92
N THR A 96 3.29 -3.09 11.87
CA THR A 96 4.44 -2.36 11.30
C THR A 96 4.48 -0.88 11.65
N SER A 97 3.38 -0.29 12.14
CA SER A 97 3.22 1.15 12.36
C SER A 97 3.42 1.58 13.83
N SER A 98 3.86 2.83 14.04
CA SER A 98 3.70 3.50 15.33
C SER A 98 2.28 4.10 15.45
N PRO A 99 1.70 4.21 16.67
CA PRO A 99 0.42 4.89 16.84
C PRO A 99 0.48 6.36 16.41
N SER A 100 1.53 7.09 16.82
CA SER A 100 1.71 8.51 16.49
C SER A 100 1.79 8.77 14.98
N SER A 101 2.50 7.92 14.23
CA SER A 101 2.59 7.99 12.76
C SER A 101 1.21 7.94 12.10
N ILE A 102 0.42 6.92 12.45
CA ILE A 102 -0.94 6.76 11.93
C ILE A 102 -1.80 7.95 12.36
N THR A 103 -1.77 8.34 13.64
CA THR A 103 -2.58 9.44 14.15
C THR A 103 -2.27 10.75 13.43
N ASN A 104 -1.00 11.11 13.26
CA ASN A 104 -0.59 12.34 12.57
C ASN A 104 -1.06 12.37 11.10
N LEU A 105 -0.96 11.24 10.39
CA LEU A 105 -1.42 11.14 9.01
C LEU A 105 -2.96 11.22 8.92
N LEU A 106 -3.69 10.59 9.83
CA LEU A 106 -5.16 10.67 9.89
C LEU A 106 -5.66 12.07 10.27
N LEU A 107 -4.99 12.77 11.18
CA LEU A 107 -5.41 14.11 11.61
C LEU A 107 -5.31 15.15 10.48
N ARG A 108 -4.39 14.98 9.54
CA ARG A 108 -4.25 15.85 8.36
C ARG A 108 -5.43 15.76 7.39
N THR A 109 -6.17 14.66 7.39
CA THR A 109 -7.31 14.43 6.47
C THR A 109 -8.67 14.82 7.07
N ILE A 110 -8.70 15.23 8.34
CA ILE A 110 -9.92 15.56 9.10
C ILE A 110 -10.03 17.09 9.23
N PRO A 111 -11.04 17.75 8.64
CA PRO A 111 -11.21 19.20 8.75
C PRO A 111 -11.28 19.67 10.20
N LEU A 112 -10.65 20.80 10.54
CA LEU A 112 -10.59 21.32 11.92
C LEU A 112 -11.98 21.47 12.57
N ARG A 113 -13.00 21.82 11.79
CA ARG A 113 -14.39 21.91 12.28
C ARG A 113 -14.99 20.55 12.70
N VAL A 114 -14.56 19.45 12.07
CA VAL A 114 -14.91 18.08 12.49
C VAL A 114 -14.16 17.73 13.79
N GLN A 115 -12.88 18.12 13.88
CA GLN A 115 -12.08 17.94 15.11
C GLN A 115 -12.68 18.70 16.30
N ASP A 116 -13.13 19.95 16.11
CA ASP A 116 -13.84 20.72 17.14
C ASP A 116 -15.15 20.03 17.57
N VAL A 117 -16.04 19.74 16.60
CA VAL A 117 -17.36 19.14 16.89
C VAL A 117 -17.25 17.82 17.65
N LEU A 118 -16.31 16.95 17.28
CA LEU A 118 -16.08 15.66 17.94
C LEU A 118 -15.14 15.74 19.16
N GLY A 119 -14.50 16.90 19.34
CA GLY A 119 -13.65 17.24 20.47
C GLY A 119 -14.40 17.80 21.69
N LYS A 120 -15.68 18.15 21.51
CA LYS A 120 -16.60 18.51 22.60
C LYS A 120 -16.60 17.43 23.69
N SER A 121 -16.84 17.84 24.94
CA SER A 121 -17.06 16.91 26.05
C SER A 121 -18.26 16.00 25.77
N GLU A 122 -19.37 16.61 25.34
CA GLU A 122 -20.64 15.97 25.01
C GLU A 122 -21.10 16.36 23.59
N PRO A 123 -20.54 15.75 22.53
CA PRO A 123 -21.00 15.97 21.16
C PRO A 123 -22.43 15.43 20.97
N LYS A 124 -23.31 16.23 20.36
CA LYS A 124 -24.72 15.87 20.14
C LYS A 124 -24.98 15.57 18.67
N PHE A 125 -26.03 14.81 18.39
CA PHE A 125 -26.49 14.54 17.03
C PHE A 125 -26.72 15.85 16.23
N GLY A 126 -27.23 16.88 16.91
CA GLY A 126 -27.39 18.24 16.37
C GLY A 126 -26.08 18.90 15.91
N ASP A 127 -24.97 18.69 16.64
CA ASP A 127 -23.67 19.22 16.24
C ASP A 127 -23.19 18.57 14.94
N LEU A 128 -23.38 17.26 14.80
CA LEU A 128 -22.96 16.50 13.60
C LEU A 128 -23.71 16.97 12.35
N ILE A 129 -25.03 17.10 12.41
CA ILE A 129 -25.82 17.57 11.25
C ILE A 129 -25.59 19.07 10.94
N SER A 130 -25.02 19.84 11.88
CA SER A 130 -24.62 21.24 11.68
C SER A 130 -23.30 21.42 10.93
N LEU A 131 -22.52 20.33 10.72
CA LEU A 131 -21.40 20.34 9.79
C LEU A 131 -21.84 20.75 8.38
N PRO A 132 -20.95 21.31 7.55
CA PRO A 132 -21.30 21.70 6.18
C PRO A 132 -21.66 20.48 5.32
N GLU A 133 -22.43 20.73 4.26
CA GLU A 133 -22.66 19.72 3.22
C GLU A 133 -21.40 19.52 2.36
N PRO A 134 -21.19 18.33 1.78
CA PRO A 134 -20.01 18.02 0.97
C PRO A 134 -19.87 18.95 -0.24
N THR A 135 -18.71 19.62 -0.39
CA THR A 135 -18.44 20.48 -1.56
C THR A 135 -18.18 19.65 -2.83
N SER A 136 -18.20 20.29 -4.00
CA SER A 136 -17.89 19.63 -5.28
C SER A 136 -16.48 19.03 -5.30
N GLU A 137 -15.52 19.71 -4.67
CA GLU A 137 -14.12 19.32 -4.55
C GLU A 137 -13.98 18.10 -3.63
N GLU A 138 -14.57 18.15 -2.43
CA GLU A 138 -14.57 17.02 -1.50
C GLU A 138 -15.22 15.76 -2.11
N ARG A 139 -16.27 15.96 -2.92
CA ARG A 139 -16.99 14.87 -3.61
C ARG A 139 -16.16 14.22 -4.72
N ALA A 140 -15.16 14.91 -5.29
CA ALA A 140 -14.22 14.36 -6.27
C ALA A 140 -13.08 13.55 -5.60
N CYS A 141 -12.87 13.72 -4.30
CA CYS A 141 -11.86 13.02 -3.50
C CYS A 141 -12.36 11.70 -2.92
N TRP A 142 -11.48 10.92 -2.31
CA TRP A 142 -11.90 9.83 -1.41
C TRP A 142 -12.31 10.40 -0.06
N LEU A 143 -13.26 9.76 0.61
CA LEU A 143 -13.84 10.34 1.83
C LEU A 143 -14.32 9.32 2.84
N VAL A 144 -14.41 9.78 4.08
CA VAL A 144 -15.20 9.17 5.16
C VAL A 144 -16.30 10.15 5.50
N TYR A 145 -17.53 9.66 5.64
CA TYR A 145 -18.72 10.47 5.80
C TYR A 145 -19.64 9.93 6.89
N PHE A 146 -20.39 10.84 7.51
CA PHE A 146 -21.51 10.57 8.38
C PHE A 146 -22.81 10.70 7.59
N ASP A 147 -23.80 9.85 7.89
CA ASP A 147 -25.20 10.08 7.56
C ASP A 147 -26.03 10.06 8.85
N GLY A 148 -26.55 11.24 9.22
CA GLY A 148 -27.50 11.40 10.32
C GLY A 148 -28.93 11.25 9.82
N THR A 149 -29.44 10.04 9.73
CA THR A 149 -30.82 9.83 9.24
C THR A 149 -31.84 10.31 10.27
N VAL A 150 -32.78 11.15 9.87
CA VAL A 150 -33.89 11.61 10.71
C VAL A 150 -35.21 11.13 10.12
N ARG A 151 -35.92 10.26 10.84
CA ARG A 151 -37.25 9.81 10.45
C ARG A 151 -38.30 10.54 11.26
N TRP A 152 -39.21 11.21 10.56
CA TRP A 152 -40.31 11.96 11.15
C TRP A 152 -41.55 11.08 11.33
N GLN A 153 -42.40 11.40 12.30
CA GLN A 153 -43.73 10.79 12.36
C GLN A 153 -44.56 11.30 11.19
N MET A 154 -45.30 10.39 10.56
CA MET A 154 -46.17 10.66 9.41
C MET A 154 -47.63 10.55 9.86
N GLU A 155 -48.39 11.62 9.64
CA GLU A 155 -49.83 11.69 9.90
C GLU A 155 -50.60 11.66 8.58
N ASP A 156 -51.77 11.05 8.57
CA ASP A 156 -52.67 11.08 7.42
C ASP A 156 -53.35 12.46 7.36
N VAL A 157 -53.52 13.03 6.17
CA VAL A 157 -54.18 14.34 6.02
C VAL A 157 -55.68 14.15 6.26
N PRO A 158 -56.34 14.95 7.14
CA PRO A 158 -57.76 14.75 7.49
C PRO A 158 -58.73 14.70 6.31
N ASP A 159 -58.42 15.45 5.25
CA ASP A 159 -59.23 15.57 4.04
C ASP A 159 -58.81 14.59 2.92
N ASP A 160 -57.68 13.89 3.05
CA ASP A 160 -57.21 12.86 2.10
C ASP A 160 -56.34 11.79 2.80
N PRO A 161 -56.90 10.60 3.12
CA PRO A 161 -56.17 9.54 3.80
C PRO A 161 -55.10 8.85 2.93
N PHE A 162 -55.03 9.16 1.62
CA PHE A 162 -53.96 8.66 0.74
C PHE A 162 -52.74 9.60 0.73
N VAL A 163 -52.87 10.81 1.29
CA VAL A 163 -51.77 11.76 1.45
C VAL A 163 -51.33 11.77 2.92
N ARG A 164 -50.07 11.39 3.15
CA ARG A 164 -49.45 11.44 4.48
C ARG A 164 -48.51 12.63 4.58
N ARG A 165 -48.63 13.43 5.63
CA ARG A 165 -47.79 14.61 5.90
C ARG A 165 -46.73 14.32 6.95
N LYS A 166 -45.55 14.91 6.78
CA LYS A 166 -44.51 14.97 7.80
C LYS A 166 -44.95 15.88 8.96
N THR A 167 -44.88 15.37 10.18
CA THR A 167 -45.10 16.15 11.41
C THR A 167 -43.81 16.85 11.87
N THR A 168 -43.92 17.65 12.94
CA THR A 168 -42.77 18.21 13.67
C THR A 168 -42.13 17.22 14.65
N CYS A 169 -42.70 16.02 14.81
CA CYS A 169 -42.22 15.00 15.75
C CYS A 169 -41.20 14.06 15.09
N VAL A 170 -40.01 13.95 15.67
CA VAL A 170 -39.00 12.96 15.23
C VAL A 170 -39.39 11.58 15.78
N ALA A 171 -39.61 10.62 14.89
CA ALA A 171 -39.90 9.23 15.21
C ALA A 171 -38.64 8.41 15.51
N ARG A 172 -37.52 8.71 14.83
CA ARG A 172 -36.24 8.01 14.99
C ARG A 172 -35.07 8.88 14.53
N ARG A 173 -33.92 8.73 15.19
CA ARG A 173 -32.61 9.17 14.71
C ARG A 173 -31.72 7.96 14.48
N GLY A 174 -30.99 7.96 13.38
CA GLY A 174 -30.05 6.89 13.00
C GLY A 174 -28.70 7.49 12.62
N LYS A 175 -27.64 6.75 12.94
CA LYS A 175 -26.24 7.14 12.75
C LYS A 175 -25.56 6.10 11.87
N TYR A 176 -25.05 6.53 10.74
CA TYR A 176 -24.21 5.71 9.87
C TYR A 176 -22.88 6.40 9.61
N VAL A 177 -21.80 5.64 9.58
CA VAL A 177 -20.51 6.08 9.03
C VAL A 177 -20.21 5.22 7.83
N GLY A 178 -19.80 5.83 6.72
CA GLY A 178 -19.35 5.10 5.55
C GLY A 178 -18.07 5.68 4.99
N SER A 179 -17.43 4.94 4.10
CA SER A 179 -16.33 5.46 3.30
C SER A 179 -16.50 5.18 1.81
N SER A 180 -15.75 5.91 0.97
CA SER A 180 -15.71 5.67 -0.46
C SER A 180 -14.30 5.85 -1.03
N VAL A 181 -13.86 4.86 -1.81
CA VAL A 181 -12.62 4.86 -2.58
C VAL A 181 -12.86 4.62 -4.08
N ASP A 182 -14.05 5.00 -4.58
CA ASP A 182 -14.38 4.99 -6.02
C ASP A 182 -13.43 5.94 -6.78
N PHE A 183 -12.99 5.55 -7.98
CA PHE A 183 -12.05 6.32 -8.78
C PHE A 183 -12.60 7.69 -9.20
N ARG A 184 -13.93 7.82 -9.28
CA ARG A 184 -14.66 9.07 -9.58
C ARG A 184 -14.87 9.97 -8.35
N GLY A 185 -14.36 9.56 -7.19
CA GLY A 185 -14.58 10.24 -5.92
C GLY A 185 -15.81 9.74 -5.15
N GLY A 186 -15.92 10.18 -3.91
CA GLY A 186 -16.96 9.75 -2.99
C GLY A 186 -18.36 10.26 -3.31
N GLY A 187 -18.48 11.33 -4.10
CA GLY A 187 -19.75 11.90 -4.55
C GLY A 187 -20.70 10.86 -5.12
N VAL A 188 -20.19 9.91 -5.92
CA VAL A 188 -20.97 8.79 -6.49
C VAL A 188 -21.67 7.95 -5.42
N ARG A 189 -21.04 7.73 -4.25
CA ARG A 189 -21.65 6.98 -3.14
C ARG A 189 -22.67 7.84 -2.39
N LEU A 190 -22.38 9.12 -2.18
CA LEU A 190 -23.29 10.09 -1.56
C LEU A 190 -24.57 10.31 -2.38
N ASP A 191 -24.44 10.33 -3.72
CA ASP A 191 -25.59 10.42 -4.63
C ASP A 191 -26.47 9.18 -4.58
N ARG A 192 -25.90 7.97 -4.48
CA ARG A 192 -26.70 6.74 -4.30
C ARG A 192 -27.52 6.78 -3.01
N HIS A 193 -26.97 7.29 -1.92
CA HIS A 193 -27.72 7.48 -0.66
C HIS A 193 -28.81 8.53 -0.79
N THR A 194 -28.50 9.67 -1.42
CA THR A 194 -29.47 10.73 -1.71
C THR A 194 -30.62 10.23 -2.59
N VAL A 195 -30.34 9.45 -3.62
CA VAL A 195 -31.34 8.84 -4.51
C VAL A 195 -32.16 7.78 -3.76
N ALA A 196 -31.53 6.94 -2.94
CA ALA A 196 -32.26 5.94 -2.14
C ALA A 196 -33.21 6.61 -1.12
N ALA A 197 -32.76 7.69 -0.48
CA ALA A 197 -33.57 8.47 0.45
C ALA A 197 -34.76 9.15 -0.24
N LYS A 198 -34.56 9.72 -1.43
CA LYS A 198 -35.60 10.42 -2.20
C LYS A 198 -36.61 9.47 -2.84
N THR A 199 -36.14 8.42 -3.50
CA THR A 199 -37.00 7.47 -4.24
C THR A 199 -37.65 6.42 -3.33
N LYS A 200 -37.16 6.27 -2.10
CA LYS A 200 -37.49 5.16 -1.18
C LYS A 200 -37.19 3.77 -1.73
N HIS A 201 -36.37 3.69 -2.78
CA HIS A 201 -36.00 2.47 -3.49
C HIS A 201 -34.47 2.34 -3.55
N GLY A 202 -33.97 1.12 -3.41
CA GLY A 202 -32.54 0.85 -3.47
C GLY A 202 -32.25 -0.65 -3.56
N GLY A 203 -31.28 -1.02 -4.38
CA GLY A 203 -30.87 -2.43 -4.53
C GLY A 203 -30.26 -3.02 -3.26
N GLU A 204 -29.80 -2.17 -2.33
CA GLU A 204 -29.08 -2.56 -1.12
C GLU A 204 -29.94 -2.60 0.15
N ARG A 205 -31.29 -2.67 0.04
CA ARG A 205 -32.27 -2.74 1.15
C ARG A 205 -32.00 -3.82 2.23
N ARG A 206 -31.04 -4.74 2.03
CA ARG A 206 -30.56 -5.72 3.04
C ARG A 206 -29.61 -5.09 4.08
N GLN A 207 -29.01 -3.94 3.81
CA GLN A 207 -28.20 -3.19 4.77
C GLN A 207 -29.10 -2.29 5.63
N LEU A 208 -28.83 -2.16 6.94
CA LEU A 208 -29.67 -1.36 7.84
C LEU A 208 -29.77 0.11 7.43
N HIS A 209 -28.66 0.70 6.99
CA HIS A 209 -28.62 2.10 6.53
C HIS A 209 -29.52 2.31 5.31
N HIS A 210 -29.34 1.54 4.23
CA HIS A 210 -30.23 1.61 3.06
C HIS A 210 -31.68 1.24 3.37
N HIS A 211 -31.93 0.34 4.33
CA HIS A 211 -33.27 0.03 4.80
C HIS A 211 -33.93 1.25 5.46
N GLU A 212 -33.23 1.95 6.36
CA GLU A 212 -33.73 3.16 7.03
C GLU A 212 -33.95 4.31 6.04
N LEU A 213 -33.04 4.52 5.08
CA LEU A 213 -33.20 5.52 4.02
C LEU A 213 -34.47 5.28 3.18
N CYS A 214 -34.83 4.01 2.96
CA CYS A 214 -36.03 3.62 2.24
C CYS A 214 -37.32 3.75 3.06
N GLN A 215 -37.27 4.05 4.36
CA GLN A 215 -38.47 4.24 5.17
C GLN A 215 -39.17 5.57 4.83
N GLU A 216 -40.50 5.56 4.90
CA GLU A 216 -41.33 6.76 4.78
C GLU A 216 -40.96 7.77 5.88
N GLY A 217 -40.97 9.07 5.55
CA GLY A 217 -40.60 10.12 6.49
C GLY A 217 -39.10 10.20 6.84
N THR A 218 -38.22 9.33 6.31
CA THR A 218 -36.76 9.45 6.55
C THR A 218 -36.10 10.48 5.63
N GLU A 219 -35.28 11.34 6.22
CA GLU A 219 -34.35 12.26 5.58
C GLU A 219 -32.90 11.82 5.85
N THR A 220 -32.02 12.00 4.87
CA THR A 220 -30.58 11.75 4.94
C THR A 220 -29.86 13.07 5.21
N ASN A 221 -28.81 13.06 6.03
CA ASN A 221 -27.98 14.23 6.35
C ASN A 221 -26.51 13.84 6.20
N LEU A 222 -26.05 13.83 4.95
CA LEU A 222 -24.68 13.46 4.58
C LEU A 222 -23.71 14.59 4.93
N ARG A 223 -22.66 14.26 5.67
CA ARG A 223 -21.60 15.19 6.12
C ARG A 223 -20.23 14.56 5.94
N VAL A 224 -19.26 15.31 5.43
CA VAL A 224 -17.88 14.84 5.32
C VAL A 224 -17.22 14.85 6.70
N LEU A 225 -16.57 13.74 7.07
CA LEU A 225 -15.76 13.63 8.28
C LEU A 225 -14.26 13.71 7.97
N ALA A 226 -13.85 13.20 6.80
CA ALA A 226 -12.47 13.28 6.32
C ALA A 226 -12.40 13.21 4.79
N VAL A 227 -11.38 13.85 4.23
CA VAL A 227 -11.09 13.93 2.79
C VAL A 227 -9.67 13.43 2.53
N PHE A 228 -9.52 12.54 1.57
CA PHE A 228 -8.25 11.98 1.15
C PHE A 228 -8.06 12.20 -0.34
N ASP A 229 -6.87 12.63 -0.73
CA ASP A 229 -6.45 12.55 -2.12
C ASP A 229 -6.60 11.12 -2.66
N ARG A 230 -6.83 11.01 -3.97
CA ARG A 230 -6.96 9.73 -4.68
C ARG A 230 -5.62 9.01 -4.88
N ASP A 231 -4.70 9.17 -3.93
CA ASP A 231 -3.40 8.50 -3.87
C ASP A 231 -3.59 7.06 -3.37
N PRO A 232 -3.18 6.02 -4.13
CA PRO A 232 -3.24 4.63 -3.68
C PRO A 232 -2.60 4.34 -2.31
N ARG A 233 -1.62 5.14 -1.87
CA ARG A 233 -1.00 5.08 -0.53
C ARG A 233 -2.02 5.39 0.58
N SER A 234 -2.93 6.34 0.33
CA SER A 234 -3.99 6.77 1.25
C SER A 234 -5.11 5.73 1.42
N LYS A 235 -5.27 4.81 0.45
CA LYS A 235 -6.43 3.90 0.34
C LYS A 235 -6.71 3.05 1.60
N PRO A 236 -5.73 2.52 2.34
CA PRO A 236 -6.00 1.79 3.59
C PRO A 236 -6.46 2.66 4.76
N TYR A 237 -6.02 3.93 4.80
CA TYR A 237 -6.35 4.85 5.89
C TYR A 237 -7.82 5.27 5.86
N VAL A 238 -8.47 5.21 4.69
CA VAL A 238 -9.90 5.50 4.51
C VAL A 238 -10.81 4.55 5.33
N PRO A 239 -10.80 3.21 5.13
CA PRO A 239 -11.57 2.26 5.96
C PRO A 239 -11.05 2.11 7.41
N LEU A 240 -9.80 2.48 7.68
CA LEU A 240 -9.30 2.64 9.05
C LEU A 240 -10.02 3.77 9.77
N LEU A 241 -10.06 4.96 9.15
CA LEU A 241 -10.68 6.14 9.74
C LEU A 241 -12.20 6.02 9.80
N GLU A 242 -12.83 5.32 8.84
CA GLU A 242 -14.22 4.85 8.95
C GLU A 242 -14.45 4.08 10.25
N THR A 243 -13.56 3.14 10.60
CA THR A 243 -13.68 2.35 11.83
C THR A 243 -13.52 3.21 13.09
N ILE A 244 -12.60 4.17 13.08
CA ILE A 244 -12.41 5.07 14.23
C ILE A 244 -13.63 5.99 14.39
N PHE A 245 -14.18 6.54 13.30
CA PHE A 245 -15.41 7.33 13.37
C PHE A 245 -16.64 6.49 13.73
N MET A 246 -16.75 5.23 13.27
CA MET A 246 -17.79 4.31 13.75
C MET A 246 -17.73 4.14 15.27
N ALA A 247 -16.51 4.02 15.83
CA ALA A 247 -16.29 3.92 17.26
C ALA A 247 -16.64 5.23 17.99
N LEU A 248 -16.14 6.38 17.53
CA LEU A 248 -16.45 7.70 18.09
C LEU A 248 -17.97 7.95 18.14
N LEU A 249 -18.66 7.69 17.02
CA LEU A 249 -20.07 8.02 16.85
C LEU A 249 -21.04 6.93 17.37
N GLY A 250 -20.53 5.76 17.76
CA GLY A 250 -21.35 4.68 18.31
C GLY A 250 -22.29 4.07 17.25
N THR A 251 -21.77 3.75 16.06
CA THR A 251 -22.61 3.30 14.92
C THR A 251 -22.61 1.80 14.64
N PHE A 252 -21.68 1.03 15.21
CA PHE A 252 -21.62 -0.42 15.00
C PHE A 252 -22.69 -1.14 15.83
N ALA A 253 -23.71 -1.67 15.14
CA ALA A 253 -24.87 -2.34 15.72
C ALA A 253 -24.89 -3.83 15.35
N GLY A 254 -25.91 -4.56 15.81
CA GLY A 254 -26.14 -5.94 15.43
C GLY A 254 -25.49 -7.01 16.32
N ARG A 255 -25.15 -6.68 17.57
CA ARG A 255 -24.49 -7.62 18.51
C ARG A 255 -25.35 -8.86 18.78
N GLU A 256 -26.66 -8.71 18.71
CA GLU A 256 -27.65 -9.78 18.78
C GLU A 256 -27.63 -10.75 17.57
N SER A 257 -26.90 -10.43 16.51
CA SER A 257 -26.81 -11.23 15.29
C SER A 257 -25.38 -11.29 14.72
N THR A 258 -24.46 -11.92 15.47
CA THR A 258 -23.09 -12.19 15.00
C THR A 258 -23.08 -13.03 13.73
N GLY A 259 -22.40 -12.56 12.68
CA GLY A 259 -22.27 -13.24 11.40
C GLY A 259 -20.88 -13.10 10.79
N ARG A 260 -20.71 -13.59 9.56
CA ARG A 260 -19.43 -13.57 8.81
C ARG A 260 -18.76 -12.18 8.76
N HIS A 261 -19.55 -11.11 8.82
CA HIS A 261 -19.12 -9.72 8.67
C HIS A 261 -19.06 -8.93 10.00
N ASN A 262 -19.50 -9.55 11.10
CA ASN A 262 -19.55 -8.98 12.46
C ASN A 262 -19.39 -10.09 13.52
N PRO A 263 -18.26 -10.83 13.54
CA PRO A 263 -17.99 -11.79 14.60
C PRO A 263 -17.69 -11.11 15.94
N GLU A 264 -17.85 -11.81 17.07
CA GLU A 264 -17.69 -11.23 18.41
C GLU A 264 -16.37 -10.48 18.65
N PRO A 265 -15.18 -10.95 18.17
CA PRO A 265 -13.94 -10.19 18.32
C PRO A 265 -13.96 -8.78 17.72
N CYS A 266 -14.83 -8.51 16.73
CA CYS A 266 -15.04 -7.16 16.22
C CYS A 266 -15.73 -6.26 17.26
N TYR A 267 -16.72 -6.78 17.99
CA TYR A 267 -17.40 -6.04 19.07
C TYR A 267 -16.45 -5.87 20.27
N GLU A 268 -15.69 -6.91 20.66
CA GLU A 268 -14.67 -6.79 21.71
C GLU A 268 -13.62 -5.70 21.43
N LEU A 269 -13.10 -5.63 20.19
CA LEU A 269 -12.15 -4.59 19.80
C LEU A 269 -12.81 -3.21 19.73
N TYR A 270 -14.02 -3.12 19.19
CA TYR A 270 -14.79 -1.89 19.10
C TYR A 270 -15.11 -1.28 20.47
N ASP A 271 -15.54 -2.11 21.43
CA ASP A 271 -15.83 -1.69 22.80
C ASP A 271 -14.56 -1.17 23.51
N LYS A 272 -13.41 -1.82 23.30
CA LYS A 272 -12.12 -1.36 23.84
C LYS A 272 -11.71 -0.01 23.25
N ILE A 273 -11.79 0.16 21.93
CA ILE A 273 -11.48 1.44 21.26
C ILE A 273 -12.37 2.56 21.83
N ARG A 274 -13.68 2.31 21.98
CA ARG A 274 -14.62 3.28 22.59
C ARG A 274 -14.29 3.60 24.04
N SER A 275 -13.96 2.59 24.84
CA SER A 275 -13.55 2.77 26.23
C SER A 275 -12.28 3.63 26.34
N CYS A 276 -11.27 3.36 25.53
CA CYS A 276 -10.02 4.14 25.49
C CYS A 276 -10.22 5.61 25.06
N MET A 277 -11.24 5.92 24.24
CA MET A 277 -11.55 7.30 23.84
C MET A 277 -12.35 8.10 24.87
N GLY A 278 -12.98 7.45 25.86
CA GLY A 278 -13.81 8.15 26.86
C GLY A 278 -14.87 9.07 26.24
N ILE A 279 -15.50 8.65 25.14
CA ILE A 279 -16.52 9.44 24.44
C ILE A 279 -17.93 9.04 24.94
N PRO A 280 -18.81 9.99 25.31
CA PRO A 280 -20.18 9.66 25.68
C PRO A 280 -20.99 9.19 24.46
N ASP A 281 -22.11 8.52 24.72
CA ASP A 281 -23.01 8.09 23.66
C ASP A 281 -23.75 9.27 23.03
N ILE A 282 -23.57 9.41 21.71
CA ILE A 282 -24.31 10.35 20.89
C ILE A 282 -25.68 9.73 20.57
N GLU A 283 -26.75 10.50 20.77
CA GLU A 283 -28.13 10.08 20.55
C GLU A 283 -28.38 9.51 19.13
N GLY A 284 -29.16 8.43 19.05
CA GLY A 284 -29.58 7.78 17.80
C GLY A 284 -29.05 6.35 17.66
N ASP A 285 -29.69 5.56 16.80
CA ASP A 285 -29.38 4.15 16.60
C ASP A 285 -28.19 3.95 15.65
N GLY A 286 -27.29 3.02 15.95
CA GLY A 286 -26.25 2.62 15.01
C GLY A 286 -26.79 1.84 13.80
N LEU A 287 -26.32 2.17 12.60
CA LEU A 287 -26.76 1.53 11.34
C LEU A 287 -25.65 0.74 10.61
N ASN A 288 -24.42 0.71 11.14
CA ASN A 288 -23.34 -0.11 10.59
C ASN A 288 -23.49 -1.57 11.07
N LYS A 289 -23.57 -2.52 10.14
CA LYS A 289 -23.64 -3.98 10.43
C LYS A 289 -22.31 -4.73 10.29
N ALA A 290 -21.23 -4.04 9.98
CA ALA A 290 -19.91 -4.64 9.82
C ALA A 290 -18.84 -3.60 10.17
N LEU A 291 -17.73 -4.05 10.77
CA LEU A 291 -16.58 -3.22 11.10
C LEU A 291 -15.68 -3.09 9.85
N SER A 292 -15.33 -1.88 9.43
CA SER A 292 -14.65 -1.67 8.13
C SER A 292 -13.25 -2.31 8.09
N ILE A 293 -12.46 -2.22 9.18
CA ILE A 293 -11.19 -2.98 9.27
C ILE A 293 -11.36 -4.50 9.26
N HIS A 294 -12.52 -5.03 9.69
CA HIS A 294 -12.83 -6.45 9.56
C HIS A 294 -13.13 -6.80 8.13
N GLN A 295 -14.07 -6.11 7.46
CA GLN A 295 -14.34 -6.32 6.03
C GLN A 295 -13.03 -6.31 5.24
N GLY A 296 -12.14 -5.38 5.58
CA GLY A 296 -10.81 -5.24 5.00
C GLY A 296 -10.87 -4.43 3.73
N MET A 297 -9.71 -4.19 3.14
CA MET A 297 -9.61 -3.40 1.92
C MET A 297 -10.01 -4.24 0.72
N ILE A 298 -11.15 -3.89 0.12
CA ILE A 298 -11.46 -4.29 -1.24
C ILE A 298 -10.41 -3.60 -2.14
N HIS A 299 -9.78 -4.36 -3.05
CA HIS A 299 -8.75 -3.88 -3.98
C HIS A 299 -7.42 -3.38 -3.36
N LEU A 300 -6.85 -4.05 -2.34
CA LEU A 300 -5.43 -3.84 -1.98
C LEU A 300 -4.53 -4.91 -2.58
N ASN A 301 -3.69 -4.51 -3.54
CA ASN A 301 -2.64 -5.35 -4.12
C ASN A 301 -1.34 -5.28 -3.29
N GLU A 302 -0.42 -6.24 -3.45
CA GLU A 302 0.81 -6.36 -2.63
C GLU A 302 1.72 -5.12 -2.73
N ALA A 303 1.69 -4.42 -3.88
CA ALA A 303 2.21 -3.08 -4.13
C ALA A 303 2.13 -2.11 -2.93
N ILE A 304 0.91 -1.89 -2.42
CA ILE A 304 0.63 -0.89 -1.39
C ILE A 304 1.13 -1.38 -0.02
N ARG A 305 1.08 -2.70 0.22
CA ARG A 305 1.61 -3.35 1.43
C ARG A 305 3.13 -3.22 1.52
N GLY A 306 3.83 -3.26 0.39
CA GLY A 306 5.24 -2.91 0.30
C GLY A 306 5.47 -1.42 0.56
N SER A 307 4.69 -0.56 -0.11
CA SER A 307 4.83 0.90 -0.01
C SER A 307 4.82 1.40 1.44
N TRP A 308 3.94 0.85 2.26
CA TRP A 308 3.74 1.25 3.65
C TRP A 308 4.90 0.90 4.57
N LYS A 309 5.60 -0.21 4.32
CA LYS A 309 6.82 -0.53 5.09
C LYS A 309 7.91 0.53 4.92
N ARG A 310 7.92 1.31 3.84
CA ARG A 310 8.89 2.40 3.64
C ARG A 310 8.78 3.47 4.71
N GLU A 311 7.58 4.02 4.85
CA GLU A 311 7.34 5.30 5.52
C GLU A 311 7.52 5.17 7.02
N ILE A 312 7.03 4.06 7.59
CA ILE A 312 7.28 3.79 9.01
C ILE A 312 8.77 3.46 9.24
N GLN A 313 9.44 2.75 8.33
CA GLN A 313 10.87 2.44 8.50
C GLN A 313 11.73 3.71 8.45
N SER A 314 11.40 4.71 7.62
CA SER A 314 12.06 6.01 7.65
C SER A 314 11.78 6.78 8.94
N GLU A 315 10.51 6.94 9.34
CA GLU A 315 10.16 7.65 10.58
C GLU A 315 10.79 7.00 11.82
N HIS A 316 10.91 5.67 11.85
CA HIS A 316 11.53 4.96 12.96
C HIS A 316 13.06 5.12 13.01
N GLU A 317 13.71 5.43 11.89
CA GLU A 317 15.13 5.78 11.83
C GLU A 317 15.34 7.27 12.13
N ASP A 318 14.48 8.18 11.67
CA ASP A 318 14.57 9.61 11.97
C ASP A 318 14.40 9.90 13.49
N VAL A 319 13.44 9.24 14.15
CA VAL A 319 13.26 9.31 15.61
C VAL A 319 14.45 8.71 16.38
N LYS A 320 15.09 7.65 15.85
CA LYS A 320 16.35 7.11 16.40
C LYS A 320 17.52 8.06 16.19
N LEU A 321 17.59 8.75 15.05
CA LEU A 321 18.64 9.71 14.74
C LEU A 321 18.57 10.90 15.72
N ALA A 322 17.37 11.47 15.91
CA ALA A 322 17.13 12.56 16.87
C ALA A 322 17.46 12.15 18.31
N THR A 323 17.00 10.98 18.77
CA THR A 323 17.31 10.48 20.13
C THR A 323 18.76 10.01 20.32
N GLY A 324 19.43 9.61 19.24
CA GLY A 324 20.86 9.29 19.21
C GLY A 324 21.74 10.54 19.33
N ILE A 325 21.39 11.62 18.62
CA ILE A 325 22.08 12.92 18.70
C ILE A 325 22.00 13.49 20.13
N LEU A 326 20.82 13.47 20.75
CA LEU A 326 20.62 13.92 22.14
C LEU A 326 21.36 13.06 23.20
N ARG A 327 21.70 11.81 22.90
CA ARG A 327 22.51 10.94 23.78
C ARG A 327 24.02 11.12 23.59
N ASN A 328 24.46 11.58 22.42
CA ASN A 328 25.88 11.78 22.15
C ASN A 328 26.40 13.14 22.65
N THR A 329 25.53 14.16 22.78
CA THR A 329 25.89 15.47 23.37
C THR A 329 26.03 15.45 24.90
N SER A 330 25.66 14.35 25.57
CA SER A 330 25.76 14.18 27.04
C SER A 330 26.93 13.28 27.48
N LYS A 331 27.84 12.90 26.56
CA LYS A 331 29.00 12.04 26.86
C LYS A 331 30.29 12.50 26.15
N SER A 332 30.79 13.69 26.50
CA SER A 332 32.13 14.12 26.07
C SER A 332 32.88 14.96 27.12
N GLU A 333 32.94 14.49 28.37
CA GLU A 333 33.94 14.96 29.34
C GLU A 333 34.66 13.79 30.04
N SER A 334 35.96 13.98 30.24
CA SER A 334 36.93 13.05 30.84
C SER A 334 37.25 11.75 30.07
N GLN A 335 38.43 11.70 29.43
CA GLN A 335 39.60 10.98 29.97
C GLN A 335 40.85 11.14 29.07
N THR A 336 42.01 11.26 29.71
CA THR A 336 43.34 11.44 29.06
C THR A 336 44.01 10.10 28.70
N PRO A 337 44.94 10.08 27.72
CA PRO A 337 45.44 8.84 27.12
C PRO A 337 46.67 8.25 27.82
N THR A 338 46.91 6.95 27.64
CA THR A 338 48.23 6.33 27.84
C THR A 338 48.52 5.32 26.72
N GLN A 339 49.76 5.29 26.22
CA GLN A 339 50.16 4.45 25.08
C GLN A 339 50.65 3.06 25.49
N SER A 340 50.32 2.05 24.68
CA SER A 340 51.10 0.81 24.49
C SER A 340 50.86 0.26 23.07
N SER A 341 51.50 -0.86 22.69
CA SER A 341 51.89 -1.12 21.28
C SER A 341 52.09 -2.59 20.92
N LYS A 342 52.07 -2.88 19.60
CA LYS A 342 52.51 -4.14 18.94
C LYS A 342 51.53 -5.33 19.11
N THR A 343 51.37 -6.30 18.19
CA THR A 343 51.97 -6.59 16.84
C THR A 343 51.10 -7.58 16.06
N GLU A 344 51.16 -7.53 14.72
CA GLU A 344 51.05 -8.62 13.70
C GLU A 344 49.91 -9.69 13.72
N GLY A 345 49.40 -10.03 12.51
CA GLY A 345 49.04 -11.42 12.20
C GLY A 345 47.83 -11.72 11.28
N LYS A 346 48.05 -11.73 9.96
CA LYS A 346 47.41 -12.58 8.91
C LYS A 346 45.90 -12.95 9.04
N SER A 347 45.09 -12.54 8.05
CA SER A 347 44.53 -13.44 7.01
C SER A 347 43.48 -12.72 6.16
N ALA A 348 43.51 -12.90 4.84
CA ALA A 348 42.51 -12.41 3.90
C ALA A 348 41.67 -13.57 3.32
N ASN A 349 40.60 -13.22 2.60
CA ASN A 349 39.70 -14.10 1.81
C ASN A 349 38.67 -14.92 2.61
N ASN A 350 37.55 -14.29 3.01
CA ASN A 350 36.27 -15.02 3.15
C ASN A 350 35.00 -14.13 3.12
N THR A 351 35.00 -13.03 2.35
CA THR A 351 33.94 -12.00 2.39
C THR A 351 32.70 -12.25 1.51
N SER A 352 32.68 -13.29 0.66
CA SER A 352 31.57 -13.55 -0.27
C SER A 352 30.43 -14.42 0.28
N TYR A 353 30.62 -15.15 1.39
CA TYR A 353 29.62 -16.09 1.91
C TYR A 353 28.66 -15.52 2.96
N GLY A 354 29.04 -14.44 3.66
CA GLY A 354 28.27 -13.91 4.80
C GLY A 354 26.84 -13.53 4.44
N TRP A 355 26.64 -12.74 3.38
CA TRP A 355 25.33 -12.24 3.00
C TRP A 355 24.38 -13.33 2.46
N LEU A 356 24.91 -14.33 1.76
CA LEU A 356 24.14 -15.51 1.34
C LEU A 356 23.69 -16.35 2.55
N GLN A 357 24.50 -16.37 3.61
CA GLN A 357 24.15 -16.98 4.89
C GLN A 357 23.12 -16.12 5.66
N GLU A 358 23.20 -14.80 5.61
CA GLU A 358 22.20 -13.88 6.18
C GLU A 358 20.83 -13.98 5.48
N MET A 359 20.77 -14.03 4.15
CA MET A 359 19.51 -14.30 3.43
C MET A 359 18.92 -15.67 3.81
N ARG A 360 19.76 -16.71 3.92
CA ARG A 360 19.32 -18.05 4.35
C ARG A 360 18.87 -18.05 5.81
N MET A 361 19.50 -17.28 6.69
CA MET A 361 19.06 -17.09 8.07
C MET A 361 17.74 -16.32 8.14
N PHE A 362 17.57 -15.23 7.40
CA PHE A 362 16.31 -14.48 7.35
C PHE A 362 15.14 -15.34 6.86
N MET A 363 15.37 -16.13 5.81
CA MET A 363 14.38 -17.10 5.29
C MET A 363 14.17 -18.30 6.22
N GLY A 364 15.17 -18.67 7.03
CA GLY A 364 15.09 -19.74 8.04
C GLY A 364 14.43 -19.31 9.35
N ILE A 365 14.58 -18.05 9.77
CA ILE A 365 13.92 -17.45 10.94
C ILE A 365 12.39 -17.45 10.76
N LEU A 366 11.91 -17.35 9.51
CA LEU A 366 10.49 -17.54 9.16
C LEU A 366 9.99 -18.98 9.35
N HIS A 367 10.87 -19.94 9.67
CA HIS A 367 10.54 -21.35 9.86
C HIS A 367 10.78 -21.85 11.30
N VAL A 368 11.75 -21.30 12.04
CA VAL A 368 12.08 -21.71 13.42
C VAL A 368 11.18 -21.03 14.45
N GLN A 369 9.90 -21.42 14.48
CA GLN A 369 8.98 -21.21 15.61
C GLN A 369 8.02 -22.40 15.81
N HIS A 370 8.52 -23.63 15.66
CA HIS A 370 7.84 -24.85 16.14
C HIS A 370 8.87 -25.84 16.67
N HIS A 371 8.48 -26.58 17.73
CA HIS A 371 9.32 -27.28 18.71
C HIS A 371 9.99 -26.29 19.71
N GLU A 372 9.88 -26.43 21.05
CA GLU A 372 9.42 -27.56 21.89
C GLU A 372 8.59 -27.12 23.12
N SER A 373 7.92 -28.07 23.77
CA SER A 373 7.55 -28.00 25.20
C SER A 373 8.70 -28.58 26.05
N PRO A 374 8.88 -28.16 27.32
CA PRO A 374 10.19 -28.18 27.95
C PRO A 374 10.55 -29.52 28.62
N ASP A 375 11.85 -29.80 28.67
CA ASP A 375 12.47 -30.46 29.82
C ASP A 375 13.82 -29.78 30.12
N PRO A 376 14.15 -29.44 31.38
CA PRO A 376 15.34 -28.65 31.69
C PRO A 376 16.52 -29.54 32.07
N LEU A 377 17.67 -29.39 31.39
CA LEU A 377 19.02 -29.56 31.95
C LEU A 377 20.09 -29.38 30.86
N LEU A 378 20.65 -28.18 30.77
CA LEU A 378 22.08 -27.94 30.46
C LEU A 378 22.38 -26.43 30.59
N GLN A 379 23.07 -26.06 31.67
CA GLN A 379 23.58 -24.69 31.83
C GLN A 379 24.79 -24.50 30.91
N GLY A 380 24.64 -23.64 29.90
CA GLY A 380 25.73 -23.17 29.05
C GLY A 380 25.60 -21.66 28.86
N SER A 381 26.31 -20.87 29.67
CA SER A 381 26.23 -19.42 29.64
C SER A 381 26.88 -18.82 28.39
N TRP A 382 26.09 -18.39 27.42
CA TRP A 382 26.51 -17.50 26.34
C TRP A 382 25.81 -16.16 26.50
N GLN A 383 26.53 -15.17 27.02
CA GLN A 383 26.07 -13.77 26.98
C GLN A 383 26.12 -13.28 25.53
N MET A 384 24.96 -13.01 24.93
CA MET A 384 24.91 -12.11 23.78
C MET A 384 25.34 -10.73 24.23
N ARG A 385 26.51 -10.27 23.74
CA ARG A 385 26.86 -8.84 23.76
C ARG A 385 26.11 -8.11 22.67
N ASP A 386 25.86 -6.82 22.89
CA ASP A 386 25.07 -5.96 22.02
C ASP A 386 25.55 -5.96 20.56
N ALA A 387 24.66 -6.31 19.64
CA ALA A 387 24.88 -6.17 18.20
C ALA A 387 24.51 -4.75 17.73
N GLN A 388 25.25 -3.74 18.21
CA GLN A 388 25.28 -2.42 17.59
C GLN A 388 26.49 -2.32 16.65
N THR A 389 26.28 -2.60 15.36
CA THR A 389 27.17 -2.13 14.30
C THR A 389 26.35 -1.47 13.21
N VAL A 390 26.31 -0.14 13.23
CA VAL A 390 25.80 0.67 12.12
C VAL A 390 26.78 0.53 10.96
N LEU A 391 26.35 -0.08 9.85
CA LEU A 391 27.14 -0.21 8.62
C LEU A 391 27.10 1.10 7.80
N THR A 392 27.66 2.17 8.36
CA THR A 392 28.21 3.24 7.51
C THR A 392 29.44 2.69 6.79
N ILE A 393 29.48 2.82 5.46
CA ILE A 393 30.66 2.50 4.63
C ILE A 393 31.33 3.80 4.17
N PRO A 394 32.21 4.42 4.99
CA PRO A 394 33.13 5.45 4.52
C PRO A 394 34.35 4.79 3.86
N GLY A 395 34.67 5.19 2.63
CA GLY A 395 35.97 4.88 2.01
C GLY A 395 35.99 3.66 1.07
N LEU A 396 35.24 3.72 -0.04
CA LEU A 396 35.44 2.81 -1.18
C LEU A 396 36.07 3.52 -2.40
N ALA A 397 37.02 4.42 -2.13
CA ALA A 397 37.94 4.99 -3.11
C ALA A 397 39.18 4.08 -3.31
N SER A 398 38.96 2.81 -3.66
CA SER A 398 40.04 1.87 -3.98
C SER A 398 40.24 1.77 -5.49
N LYS A 399 41.40 2.25 -5.99
CA LYS A 399 41.77 2.26 -7.41
C LYS A 399 42.09 0.86 -8.00
N SER A 400 41.90 -0.22 -7.25
CA SER A 400 42.47 -1.54 -7.60
C SER A 400 41.59 -2.48 -8.44
N THR A 401 40.27 -2.27 -8.53
CA THR A 401 39.36 -3.15 -9.30
C THR A 401 38.91 -2.55 -10.64
N LYS A 402 39.17 -1.27 -10.91
CA LYS A 402 38.84 -0.61 -12.19
C LYS A 402 39.63 -1.15 -13.40
N THR A 403 40.69 -1.93 -13.19
CA THR A 403 41.62 -2.34 -14.25
C THR A 403 41.26 -3.68 -14.92
N LEU A 404 40.52 -4.58 -14.24
CA LEU A 404 40.26 -5.95 -14.73
C LEU A 404 38.91 -6.13 -15.45
N LEU A 405 37.92 -5.26 -15.21
CA LEU A 405 36.62 -5.29 -15.92
C LEU A 405 36.57 -4.34 -17.13
N ASN A 406 37.30 -3.21 -17.10
CA ASN A 406 37.24 -2.22 -18.18
C ASN A 406 38.04 -2.57 -19.45
N TYR A 407 38.91 -3.59 -19.42
CA TYR A 407 39.83 -3.84 -20.54
C TYR A 407 39.21 -4.63 -21.72
N ASN A 408 37.98 -5.16 -21.58
CA ASN A 408 37.33 -5.96 -22.64
C ASN A 408 35.90 -5.52 -23.03
N LEU A 409 35.27 -4.57 -22.33
CA LEU A 409 33.90 -4.11 -22.66
C LEU A 409 33.83 -3.08 -23.81
N GLY A 410 34.98 -2.60 -24.33
CA GLY A 410 35.04 -1.57 -25.37
C GLY A 410 34.78 -2.03 -26.81
N ARG A 411 34.59 -3.34 -27.05
CA ARG A 411 34.17 -3.90 -28.34
C ARG A 411 33.22 -5.06 -28.09
N GLN A 412 31.91 -4.84 -28.25
CA GLN A 412 30.99 -5.95 -28.49
C GLN A 412 31.48 -6.70 -29.74
N LEU A 413 31.76 -7.99 -29.59
CA LEU A 413 31.93 -8.86 -30.76
C LEU A 413 30.60 -8.87 -31.54
N PRO A 414 30.60 -8.83 -32.88
CA PRO A 414 29.36 -8.75 -33.67
C PRO A 414 28.33 -9.86 -33.41
N ASN A 415 28.76 -10.96 -32.76
CA ASN A 415 27.97 -12.15 -32.47
C ASN A 415 27.88 -12.44 -30.95
N ALA A 416 28.11 -11.46 -30.08
CA ALA A 416 27.94 -11.67 -28.63
C ALA A 416 26.44 -11.90 -28.31
N PRO A 417 26.08 -12.93 -27.52
CA PRO A 417 24.68 -13.17 -27.18
C PRO A 417 24.14 -12.03 -26.31
N ARG A 418 22.99 -11.48 -26.71
CA ARG A 418 22.29 -10.40 -25.99
C ARG A 418 21.18 -10.99 -25.13
N PHE A 419 20.94 -10.36 -23.98
CA PHE A 419 19.93 -10.81 -23.03
C PHE A 419 18.84 -9.75 -22.85
N PHE A 420 17.57 -10.15 -22.96
CA PHE A 420 16.40 -9.29 -22.79
C PHE A 420 15.48 -9.84 -21.72
N ALA A 421 15.16 -9.04 -20.70
CA ALA A 421 14.07 -9.36 -19.79
C ALA A 421 12.73 -9.04 -20.48
N LEU A 422 11.81 -10.01 -20.49
CA LEU A 422 10.50 -9.94 -21.11
C LEU A 422 9.42 -10.26 -20.07
N ASP A 423 8.34 -9.49 -20.10
CA ASP A 423 7.10 -9.75 -19.37
C ASP A 423 5.90 -9.31 -20.21
N LEU A 424 4.72 -9.90 -19.96
CA LEU A 424 3.49 -9.62 -20.72
C LEU A 424 2.30 -9.48 -19.78
N GLU A 425 1.37 -8.58 -20.11
CA GLU A 425 0.07 -8.48 -19.44
C GLU A 425 -1.07 -8.92 -20.36
N GLY A 426 -2.13 -9.49 -19.77
CA GLY A 426 -3.37 -9.85 -20.48
C GLY A 426 -3.95 -11.19 -20.04
N HIS A 427 -4.79 -11.79 -20.90
CA HIS A 427 -5.41 -13.09 -20.65
C HIS A 427 -4.55 -14.24 -21.20
N LEU A 428 -3.33 -14.39 -20.68
CA LEU A 428 -2.35 -15.39 -21.15
C LEU A 428 -2.81 -16.85 -20.94
N SER A 429 -3.76 -17.09 -20.02
CA SER A 429 -4.33 -18.42 -19.76
C SER A 429 -5.51 -18.79 -20.65
N SER A 430 -6.04 -17.89 -21.49
CA SER A 430 -7.12 -18.22 -22.42
C SER A 430 -6.61 -19.04 -23.61
N LYS A 431 -7.53 -19.66 -24.35
CA LYS A 431 -7.23 -20.40 -25.58
C LYS A 431 -8.11 -19.84 -26.71
N PRO A 432 -7.57 -19.05 -27.64
CA PRO A 432 -6.19 -18.56 -27.73
C PRO A 432 -5.82 -17.59 -26.58
N PRO A 433 -4.53 -17.40 -26.27
CA PRO A 433 -4.08 -16.36 -25.33
C PRO A 433 -4.34 -14.97 -25.91
N VAL A 434 -4.49 -13.96 -25.05
CA VAL A 434 -4.63 -12.56 -25.44
C VAL A 434 -3.57 -11.73 -24.73
N VAL A 435 -2.73 -11.03 -25.50
CA VAL A 435 -1.66 -10.16 -25.00
C VAL A 435 -2.15 -8.72 -25.09
N GLU A 436 -2.30 -8.02 -23.96
CA GLU A 436 -2.76 -6.62 -23.90
C GLU A 436 -1.61 -5.63 -23.69
N GLN A 437 -0.50 -6.05 -23.09
CA GLN A 437 0.76 -5.29 -23.05
C GLN A 437 1.93 -6.23 -23.28
N ALA A 438 2.97 -5.74 -23.96
CA ALA A 438 4.24 -6.41 -24.10
C ALA A 438 5.38 -5.42 -23.92
N ALA A 439 6.36 -5.76 -23.09
CA ALA A 439 7.58 -4.96 -22.94
C ALA A 439 8.81 -5.83 -22.80
N ALA A 440 9.95 -5.34 -23.31
CA ALA A 440 11.24 -5.97 -23.12
C ALA A 440 12.32 -4.93 -22.81
N VAL A 441 13.28 -5.29 -21.97
CA VAL A 441 14.39 -4.43 -21.52
C VAL A 441 15.70 -5.19 -21.64
N ALA A 442 16.71 -4.58 -22.26
CA ALA A 442 18.04 -5.18 -22.36
C ALA A 442 18.68 -5.33 -20.96
N VAL A 443 19.25 -6.50 -20.68
CA VAL A 443 19.86 -6.81 -19.37
C VAL A 443 21.29 -6.26 -19.30
N ASP A 444 22.04 -6.36 -20.39
CA ASP A 444 23.49 -6.07 -20.44
C ASP A 444 23.85 -4.57 -20.36
N SER A 445 22.86 -3.67 -20.26
CA SER A 445 23.04 -2.22 -20.44
C SER A 445 22.37 -1.33 -19.40
N MET A 446 21.99 -1.90 -18.25
CA MET A 446 21.35 -1.18 -17.12
C MET A 446 22.25 -0.18 -16.37
N ASP A 447 23.54 -0.04 -16.72
CA ASP A 447 24.48 0.88 -16.05
C ASP A 447 24.35 2.35 -16.50
N SER A 448 23.49 2.68 -17.48
CA SER A 448 23.21 4.05 -17.92
C SER A 448 21.82 4.53 -17.49
N GLU A 449 21.70 5.80 -17.06
CA GLU A 449 20.44 6.43 -16.58
C GLU A 449 19.28 6.41 -17.59
N HIS A 450 19.53 6.07 -18.85
CA HIS A 450 18.50 5.81 -19.85
C HIS A 450 18.31 4.30 -19.95
N ASP A 451 17.30 3.78 -19.25
CA ASP A 451 16.88 2.37 -19.34
C ASP A 451 16.77 1.95 -20.82
N GLN A 452 17.51 0.93 -21.25
CA GLN A 452 17.44 0.42 -22.63
C GLN A 452 16.21 -0.48 -22.81
N ILE A 453 15.04 0.18 -22.83
CA ILE A 453 13.76 -0.40 -23.23
C ILE A 453 13.87 -0.78 -24.71
N ALA A 454 13.83 -2.08 -24.99
CA ALA A 454 13.85 -2.58 -26.38
C ALA A 454 12.50 -2.32 -27.06
N PHE A 455 11.40 -2.57 -26.35
CA PHE A 455 10.06 -2.13 -26.73
C PHE A 455 9.15 -2.03 -25.50
N ASN A 456 8.09 -1.24 -25.60
CA ASN A 456 6.97 -1.23 -24.66
C ASN A 456 5.68 -0.83 -25.40
N VAL A 457 4.78 -1.78 -25.62
CA VAL A 457 3.57 -1.62 -26.45
C VAL A 457 2.33 -2.10 -25.71
N ASN A 458 1.28 -1.28 -25.80
CA ASN A 458 -0.08 -1.60 -25.39
C ASN A 458 -0.87 -2.02 -26.62
N ILE A 459 -1.43 -3.23 -26.63
CA ILE A 459 -2.00 -3.84 -27.83
C ILE A 459 -3.53 -3.74 -27.79
N GLU A 460 -4.09 -2.87 -28.61
CA GLU A 460 -5.54 -2.76 -28.77
C GLU A 460 -6.08 -3.94 -29.57
N ASN A 461 -7.29 -4.41 -29.22
CA ASN A 461 -8.02 -5.46 -29.94
C ASN A 461 -7.14 -6.66 -30.32
N ALA A 462 -6.39 -7.22 -29.36
CA ALA A 462 -5.34 -8.24 -29.54
C ALA A 462 -5.78 -9.62 -30.10
N ARG A 463 -6.91 -9.68 -30.81
CA ARG A 463 -7.30 -10.76 -31.71
C ARG A 463 -7.22 -10.24 -33.14
N VAL A 464 -6.25 -10.75 -33.90
CA VAL A 464 -5.99 -10.38 -35.30
C VAL A 464 -7.08 -10.87 -36.27
N VAL A 465 -8.09 -11.62 -35.80
CA VAL A 465 -9.09 -12.29 -36.64
C VAL A 465 -10.50 -12.05 -36.10
N GLU A 466 -11.35 -11.41 -36.91
CA GLU A 466 -12.80 -11.30 -36.71
C GLU A 466 -13.55 -12.60 -37.08
N ASP A 467 -14.86 -12.62 -36.83
CA ASP A 467 -15.79 -13.69 -37.24
C ASP A 467 -15.62 -15.09 -36.61
N LYS A 468 -15.78 -15.17 -35.28
CA LYS A 468 -16.68 -16.18 -34.66
C LYS A 468 -17.51 -15.58 -33.53
N LYS A 469 -18.83 -15.81 -33.57
CA LYS A 469 -19.80 -15.42 -32.52
C LYS A 469 -19.30 -15.82 -31.13
N HIS A 470 -19.48 -14.93 -30.16
CA HIS A 470 -19.29 -15.24 -28.74
C HIS A 470 -20.09 -16.51 -28.37
N PRO A 471 -19.45 -17.54 -27.77
CA PRO A 471 -20.18 -18.58 -27.07
C PRO A 471 -21.00 -17.95 -25.94
N SER A 472 -22.25 -18.40 -25.78
CA SER A 472 -23.17 -17.90 -24.76
C SER A 472 -22.60 -18.05 -23.35
N GLU A 473 -22.83 -17.05 -22.51
CA GLU A 473 -22.55 -17.12 -21.08
C GLU A 473 -23.46 -18.16 -20.40
N SER A 474 -22.97 -19.39 -20.26
CA SER A 474 -23.59 -20.38 -19.37
C SER A 474 -22.55 -21.21 -18.60
N GLU A 475 -22.61 -21.07 -17.28
CA GLU A 475 -22.38 -22.15 -16.31
C GLU A 475 -20.97 -22.77 -16.21
N ALA A 476 -20.15 -22.13 -15.35
CA ALA A 476 -19.52 -22.78 -14.19
C ALA A 476 -18.48 -21.82 -13.57
N GLN A 477 -18.92 -20.71 -12.98
CA GLN A 477 -18.01 -19.72 -12.38
C GLN A 477 -18.32 -19.45 -10.91
N ASP A 478 -17.42 -19.99 -10.10
CA ASP A 478 -17.42 -19.95 -8.64
C ASP A 478 -17.57 -18.53 -8.09
N PHE A 479 -18.33 -18.37 -7.01
CA PHE A 479 -18.60 -17.09 -6.36
C PHE A 479 -17.31 -16.40 -5.89
N ALA A 480 -16.30 -17.18 -5.50
CA ALA A 480 -14.97 -16.67 -5.18
C ALA A 480 -14.24 -16.09 -6.41
N SER A 481 -14.44 -16.67 -7.60
CA SER A 481 -13.88 -16.14 -8.86
C SER A 481 -14.57 -14.85 -9.28
N ASN A 482 -15.88 -14.71 -9.05
CA ASN A 482 -16.60 -13.47 -9.39
C ASN A 482 -16.21 -12.30 -8.48
N LEU A 483 -15.91 -12.54 -7.20
CA LEU A 483 -15.37 -11.51 -6.30
C LEU A 483 -13.96 -11.05 -6.72
N LEU A 484 -13.12 -11.96 -7.22
CA LEU A 484 -11.86 -11.57 -7.86
C LEU A 484 -12.11 -10.80 -9.17
N LYS A 485 -13.05 -11.25 -10.01
CA LYS A 485 -13.32 -10.64 -11.32
C LYS A 485 -13.85 -9.21 -11.26
N PHE A 486 -14.71 -8.88 -10.30
CA PHE A 486 -15.09 -7.47 -10.05
C PHE A 486 -13.88 -6.66 -9.56
N GLY A 487 -13.01 -7.26 -8.75
CA GLY A 487 -11.75 -6.66 -8.33
C GLY A 487 -10.78 -6.40 -9.50
N THR A 488 -10.66 -7.36 -10.43
CA THR A 488 -9.73 -7.28 -11.55
C THR A 488 -10.29 -6.49 -12.73
N ARG A 489 -11.59 -6.50 -13.05
CA ARG A 489 -12.09 -5.83 -14.27
C ARG A 489 -11.95 -4.31 -14.17
N ASP A 490 -12.30 -3.72 -13.02
CA ASP A 490 -12.12 -2.29 -12.78
C ASP A 490 -10.64 -1.92 -12.55
N TYR A 491 -9.84 -2.82 -11.97
CA TYR A 491 -8.38 -2.65 -11.86
C TYR A 491 -7.68 -2.73 -13.23
N TRP A 492 -8.08 -3.65 -14.10
CA TRP A 492 -7.62 -3.74 -15.49
C TRP A 492 -8.07 -2.53 -16.28
N GLN A 493 -9.28 -2.00 -16.06
CA GLN A 493 -9.74 -0.81 -16.75
C GLN A 493 -8.95 0.44 -16.30
N TYR A 494 -8.70 0.59 -15.00
CA TYR A 494 -7.80 1.61 -14.45
C TYR A 494 -6.36 1.46 -14.99
N ASN A 495 -5.78 0.26 -14.90
CA ASN A 495 -4.45 0.01 -15.44
C ASN A 495 -4.42 0.27 -16.94
N LYS A 496 -5.39 -0.16 -17.74
CA LYS A 496 -5.44 0.06 -19.19
C LYS A 496 -5.40 1.54 -19.58
N GLU A 497 -5.97 2.42 -18.75
CA GLU A 497 -5.87 3.89 -18.90
C GLU A 497 -4.54 4.48 -18.39
N THR A 498 -3.73 3.73 -17.65
CA THR A 498 -2.45 4.16 -17.05
C THR A 498 -1.22 3.29 -17.40
N LEU A 499 -1.36 2.26 -18.25
CA LEU A 499 -0.26 1.36 -18.65
C LEU A 499 0.80 2.18 -19.38
N SER A 500 2.07 1.91 -19.09
CA SER A 500 3.16 2.53 -19.84
C SER A 500 3.23 1.96 -21.26
N GLY A 501 3.58 2.78 -22.26
CA GLY A 501 3.79 2.35 -23.64
C GLY A 501 2.78 2.88 -24.66
N GLU A 502 3.17 2.87 -25.93
CA GLU A 502 2.31 3.33 -27.04
C GLU A 502 1.13 2.36 -27.23
N ARG A 503 -0.09 2.90 -27.36
CA ARG A 503 -1.27 2.10 -27.75
C ARG A 503 -1.30 1.93 -29.27
N VAL A 504 -1.27 0.69 -29.72
CA VAL A 504 -1.15 0.32 -31.12
C VAL A 504 -2.02 -0.89 -31.45
N ASP A 505 -2.36 -1.05 -32.73
CA ASP A 505 -2.98 -2.28 -33.21
C ASP A 505 -1.97 -3.47 -33.21
N PRO A 506 -2.44 -4.73 -33.35
CA PRO A 506 -1.57 -5.89 -33.30
C PRO A 506 -0.48 -5.94 -34.37
N ILE A 507 -0.72 -5.39 -35.57
CA ILE A 507 0.25 -5.39 -36.67
C ILE A 507 1.34 -4.36 -36.39
N ARG A 508 0.97 -3.16 -35.92
CA ARG A 508 1.95 -2.16 -35.49
C ARG A 508 2.73 -2.61 -34.25
N ALA A 509 2.12 -3.34 -33.31
CA ALA A 509 2.83 -3.96 -32.18
C ALA A 509 3.92 -4.94 -32.66
N ILE A 510 3.58 -5.83 -33.62
CA ILE A 510 4.54 -6.77 -34.21
C ILE A 510 5.68 -6.01 -34.91
N ALA A 511 5.37 -4.95 -35.67
CA ALA A 511 6.38 -4.12 -36.32
C ALA A 511 7.33 -3.46 -35.31
N ILE A 512 6.83 -2.88 -34.22
CA ILE A 512 7.67 -2.29 -33.15
C ILE A 512 8.58 -3.34 -32.51
N ILE A 513 8.07 -4.55 -32.27
CA ILE A 513 8.88 -5.64 -31.70
C ILE A 513 9.96 -6.10 -32.69
N GLN A 514 9.68 -6.11 -34.00
CA GLN A 514 10.72 -6.36 -35.02
C GLN A 514 11.74 -5.22 -35.12
N GLU A 515 11.28 -3.96 -35.07
CA GLU A 515 12.09 -2.74 -35.08
C GLU A 515 13.02 -2.66 -33.85
N SER A 516 12.66 -3.28 -32.71
CA SER A 516 13.52 -3.40 -31.52
C SER A 516 14.84 -4.17 -31.78
N GLY A 517 14.90 -4.92 -32.89
CA GLY A 517 16.09 -5.70 -33.27
C GLY A 517 16.29 -6.98 -32.45
N ILE A 518 15.28 -7.47 -31.73
CA ILE A 518 15.27 -8.82 -31.14
C ILE A 518 15.11 -9.88 -32.24
N THR A 519 15.90 -10.95 -32.16
CA THR A 519 16.05 -12.00 -33.17
C THR A 519 16.02 -13.39 -32.53
N CYS A 520 15.98 -14.45 -33.34
CA CYS A 520 15.97 -15.84 -32.88
C CYS A 520 17.34 -16.39 -32.42
N HIS A 521 18.30 -15.49 -32.17
CA HIS A 521 19.62 -15.79 -31.60
C HIS A 521 19.85 -15.11 -30.23
N ASP A 522 18.86 -14.35 -29.73
CA ASP A 522 18.94 -13.64 -28.45
C ASP A 522 18.35 -14.45 -27.30
N TYR A 523 18.79 -14.19 -26.07
CA TYR A 523 18.27 -14.86 -24.89
C TYR A 523 17.15 -14.06 -24.22
N ILE A 524 16.02 -14.70 -23.95
CA ILE A 524 14.91 -14.08 -23.21
C ILE A 524 14.95 -14.53 -21.75
N VAL A 525 14.90 -13.56 -20.84
CA VAL A 525 14.86 -13.78 -19.39
C VAL A 525 13.45 -13.48 -18.88
N VAL A 526 12.84 -14.45 -18.19
CA VAL A 526 11.45 -14.31 -17.68
C VAL A 526 11.36 -14.62 -16.19
N TRP A 527 10.42 -13.97 -15.49
CA TRP A 527 10.04 -14.32 -14.12
C TRP A 527 8.88 -15.34 -14.05
N HIS A 528 8.77 -16.23 -15.02
CA HIS A 528 7.69 -17.21 -15.06
C HIS A 528 8.20 -18.66 -15.00
N LYS A 529 7.33 -19.58 -14.52
CA LYS A 529 7.66 -21.03 -14.42
C LYS A 529 7.68 -21.72 -15.79
N HIS A 530 6.91 -21.18 -16.73
CA HIS A 530 6.68 -21.72 -18.05
C HIS A 530 7.00 -20.67 -19.10
N TYR A 531 7.23 -21.08 -20.35
CA TYR A 531 7.46 -20.22 -21.51
C TYR A 531 6.20 -19.45 -21.97
N ALA A 532 5.24 -19.21 -21.06
CA ALA A 532 3.89 -18.72 -21.37
C ALA A 532 3.93 -17.38 -22.11
N ASP A 533 4.77 -16.47 -21.64
CA ASP A 533 4.84 -15.09 -22.12
C ASP A 533 5.39 -15.08 -23.55
N LEU A 534 6.58 -15.66 -23.77
CA LEU A 534 7.15 -15.80 -25.11
C LEU A 534 6.27 -16.67 -26.04
N SER A 535 5.57 -17.68 -25.53
CA SER A 535 4.63 -18.49 -26.32
C SER A 535 3.41 -17.67 -26.77
N ALA A 536 2.86 -16.82 -25.92
CA ALA A 536 1.76 -15.92 -26.26
C ALA A 536 2.22 -14.86 -27.27
N LEU A 537 3.45 -14.35 -27.16
CA LEU A 537 4.03 -13.40 -28.12
C LEU A 537 4.30 -14.07 -29.48
N ARG A 538 4.87 -15.29 -29.50
CA ARG A 538 5.00 -16.08 -30.74
C ARG A 538 3.64 -16.42 -31.36
N PHE A 539 2.61 -16.67 -30.54
CA PHE A 539 1.25 -16.86 -31.03
C PHE A 539 0.71 -15.60 -31.71
N LEU A 540 0.85 -14.43 -31.09
CA LEU A 540 0.49 -13.14 -31.70
C LEU A 540 1.17 -12.95 -33.07
N PHE A 541 2.48 -13.17 -33.15
CA PHE A 541 3.25 -13.11 -34.40
C PHE A 541 2.72 -14.08 -35.47
N SER A 542 2.40 -15.32 -35.08
CA SER A 542 1.86 -16.34 -36.00
C SER A 542 0.49 -15.98 -36.58
N GLN A 543 -0.32 -15.16 -35.88
CA GLN A 543 -1.59 -14.69 -36.43
C GLN A 543 -1.39 -13.69 -37.58
N ALA A 544 -0.26 -12.99 -37.62
CA ALA A 544 0.14 -12.13 -38.74
C ALA A 544 0.99 -12.87 -39.80
N GLY A 545 1.11 -14.20 -39.71
CA GLY A 545 1.96 -15.00 -40.61
C GLY A 545 3.47 -14.84 -40.39
N VAL A 546 3.89 -14.21 -39.28
CA VAL A 546 5.30 -14.00 -38.96
C VAL A 546 5.81 -15.15 -38.09
N HIS A 547 6.91 -15.78 -38.51
CA HIS A 547 7.49 -16.95 -37.85
C HIS A 547 9.01 -16.81 -37.73
N GLY A 548 9.63 -17.49 -36.76
CA GLY A 548 11.09 -17.60 -36.64
C GLY A 548 11.83 -16.30 -36.25
N VAL A 549 11.12 -15.22 -35.91
CA VAL A 549 11.73 -13.95 -35.50
C VAL A 549 12.15 -13.96 -34.02
N LEU A 550 11.30 -14.48 -33.14
CA LEU A 550 11.55 -14.49 -31.70
C LEU A 550 12.38 -15.73 -31.28
N PRO A 551 13.19 -15.64 -30.21
CA PRO A 551 13.96 -16.76 -29.68
C PRO A 551 13.15 -18.05 -29.46
N PRO A 552 13.72 -19.25 -29.71
CA PRO A 552 13.15 -20.55 -29.33
C PRO A 552 13.22 -20.82 -27.80
N ASP A 553 12.56 -21.89 -27.32
CA ASP A 553 12.38 -22.16 -25.88
C ASP A 553 13.67 -22.54 -25.13
N ASP A 554 14.67 -23.07 -25.83
CA ASP A 554 16.01 -23.36 -25.34
C ASP A 554 16.85 -22.09 -25.10
N GLN A 555 16.47 -20.96 -25.70
CA GLN A 555 17.04 -19.64 -25.44
C GLN A 555 16.29 -18.86 -24.33
N VAL A 556 15.40 -19.51 -23.57
CA VAL A 556 14.63 -18.86 -22.49
C VAL A 556 15.15 -19.22 -21.09
N ILE A 557 15.63 -18.20 -20.37
CA ILE A 557 16.14 -18.27 -19.01
C ILE A 557 15.03 -17.97 -18.01
N ARG A 558 14.64 -18.97 -17.23
CA ARG A 558 13.57 -18.87 -16.21
C ARG A 558 14.17 -18.61 -14.83
N LEU A 559 14.36 -17.33 -14.48
CA LEU A 559 15.00 -16.91 -13.22
C LEU A 559 14.42 -17.56 -11.95
N PRO A 560 13.10 -17.79 -11.79
CA PRO A 560 12.55 -18.35 -10.56
C PRO A 560 13.15 -19.71 -10.17
N TYR A 561 13.63 -20.50 -11.14
CA TYR A 561 14.32 -21.77 -10.85
C TYR A 561 15.73 -21.56 -10.29
N LEU A 562 16.51 -20.62 -10.85
CA LEU A 562 17.84 -20.27 -10.34
C LEU A 562 17.76 -19.77 -8.91
N PHE A 563 16.84 -18.84 -8.62
CA PHE A 563 16.62 -18.34 -7.27
C PHE A 563 16.15 -19.43 -6.32
N ARG A 564 15.21 -20.29 -6.73
CA ARG A 564 14.73 -21.39 -5.88
C ARG A 564 15.81 -22.41 -5.58
N HIS A 565 16.72 -22.69 -6.53
CA HIS A 565 17.83 -23.61 -6.33
C HIS A 565 18.88 -23.05 -5.36
N ASN A 566 19.28 -21.78 -5.56
CA ASN A 566 20.35 -21.15 -4.78
C ASN A 566 19.92 -20.70 -3.37
N LEU A 567 18.71 -20.15 -3.23
CA LEU A 567 18.18 -19.69 -1.94
C LEU A 567 17.58 -20.83 -1.10
N ARG A 568 17.18 -21.94 -1.72
CA ARG A 568 16.49 -23.09 -1.08
C ARG A 568 15.36 -22.65 -0.12
N PRO A 569 14.40 -21.82 -0.57
CA PRO A 569 13.38 -21.24 0.30
C PRO A 569 12.49 -22.33 0.93
N PRO A 570 12.01 -22.14 2.18
CA PRO A 570 11.19 -23.12 2.87
C PRO A 570 9.95 -23.55 2.08
N LYS A 571 9.48 -24.79 2.32
CA LYS A 571 8.31 -25.35 1.64
C LYS A 571 7.08 -24.47 1.90
N GLY A 572 6.51 -23.94 0.82
CA GLY A 572 5.37 -23.01 0.88
C GLY A 572 5.71 -21.54 0.66
N VAL A 573 6.99 -21.14 0.70
CA VAL A 573 7.41 -19.78 0.36
C VAL A 573 7.46 -19.62 -1.17
N THR A 574 6.84 -18.54 -1.66
CA THR A 574 6.79 -18.19 -3.08
C THR A 574 8.04 -17.44 -3.51
N CYS A 575 8.55 -17.76 -4.71
CA CYS A 575 9.56 -16.95 -5.39
C CYS A 575 8.86 -15.96 -6.34
N ALA A 576 7.86 -15.24 -5.84
CA ALA A 576 7.17 -14.22 -6.63
C ALA A 576 8.10 -13.01 -6.85
N LEU A 577 8.00 -12.35 -8.00
CA LEU A 577 8.90 -11.24 -8.37
C LEU A 577 8.78 -10.12 -7.34
N GLU A 578 7.54 -9.75 -7.04
CA GLU A 578 7.17 -8.74 -6.05
C GLU A 578 7.84 -8.91 -4.69
N PHE A 579 7.77 -10.13 -4.15
CA PHE A 579 8.30 -10.48 -2.84
C PHE A 579 9.83 -10.52 -2.86
N LEU A 580 10.43 -11.22 -3.83
CA LEU A 580 11.87 -11.45 -3.82
C LEU A 580 12.66 -10.21 -4.27
N PHE A 581 12.15 -9.44 -5.24
CA PHE A 581 12.71 -8.15 -5.62
C PHE A 581 12.72 -7.18 -4.44
N SER A 582 11.64 -7.12 -3.66
CA SER A 582 11.56 -6.25 -2.47
C SER A 582 12.55 -6.60 -1.37
N ILE A 583 13.01 -7.87 -1.30
CA ILE A 583 14.02 -8.32 -0.34
C ILE A 583 15.44 -8.04 -0.85
N VAL A 584 15.71 -8.32 -2.13
CA VAL A 584 17.04 -8.13 -2.75
C VAL A 584 17.36 -6.64 -2.95
N PHE A 585 16.36 -5.86 -3.36
CA PHE A 585 16.50 -4.46 -3.70
C PHE A 585 15.63 -3.56 -2.79
N PRO A 586 15.85 -3.57 -1.46
CA PRO A 586 14.95 -2.95 -0.47
C PRO A 586 14.91 -1.42 -0.51
N MET A 587 15.70 -0.78 -1.38
CA MET A 587 15.72 0.67 -1.64
C MET A 587 15.38 1.06 -3.09
N HIS A 588 15.26 0.12 -4.02
CA HIS A 588 15.07 0.44 -5.44
C HIS A 588 13.64 0.96 -5.76
N PRO A 589 13.45 2.01 -6.58
CA PRO A 589 12.13 2.62 -6.82
C PRO A 589 11.08 1.64 -7.35
N LEU A 590 11.46 0.74 -8.27
CA LEU A 590 10.55 -0.20 -8.93
C LEU A 590 9.87 -1.21 -7.99
N ARG A 591 10.32 -1.39 -6.75
CA ARG A 591 9.88 -2.50 -5.87
C ARG A 591 8.41 -2.49 -5.42
N PHE A 592 7.61 -1.53 -5.89
CA PHE A 592 6.21 -1.33 -5.46
C PHE A 592 5.19 -1.22 -6.59
N SER A 593 5.62 -1.17 -7.84
CA SER A 593 4.73 -1.08 -8.99
C SER A 593 4.66 -2.45 -9.64
N HIS A 594 3.48 -3.01 -9.88
CA HIS A 594 3.30 -4.38 -10.38
C HIS A 594 2.13 -4.42 -11.37
N HIS A 595 2.11 -5.41 -12.25
CA HIS A 595 1.12 -5.53 -13.33
C HIS A 595 1.22 -4.40 -14.37
N ASP A 596 2.47 -4.08 -14.72
CA ASP A 596 2.85 -3.32 -15.91
C ASP A 596 4.09 -4.03 -16.46
N ALA A 597 3.99 -4.50 -17.71
CA ALA A 597 4.97 -5.36 -18.34
C ALA A 597 6.37 -4.72 -18.39
N LEU A 598 6.46 -3.40 -18.56
CA LEU A 598 7.74 -2.70 -18.59
C LEU A 598 8.40 -2.70 -17.20
N ILE A 599 7.62 -2.38 -16.17
CA ILE A 599 8.10 -2.32 -14.79
C ILE A 599 8.57 -3.71 -14.32
N ASP A 600 7.79 -4.75 -14.58
CA ASP A 600 8.14 -6.12 -14.20
C ASP A 600 9.27 -6.70 -15.09
N SER A 601 9.41 -6.27 -16.35
CA SER A 601 10.61 -6.50 -17.17
C SER A 601 11.86 -5.84 -16.60
N LYS A 602 11.82 -4.55 -16.21
CA LYS A 602 12.96 -3.85 -15.60
C LYS A 602 13.41 -4.53 -14.31
N LYS A 603 12.47 -4.96 -13.46
CA LYS A 603 12.80 -5.77 -12.27
C LYS A 603 13.45 -7.11 -12.64
N THR A 604 12.91 -7.80 -13.65
CA THR A 604 13.43 -9.09 -14.12
C THR A 604 14.87 -8.96 -14.62
N ALA A 605 15.20 -7.89 -15.34
CA ALA A 605 16.58 -7.57 -15.74
C ALA A 605 17.52 -7.33 -14.55
N LEU A 606 17.09 -6.50 -13.57
CA LEU A 606 17.86 -6.27 -12.34
C LEU A 606 18.06 -7.56 -11.53
N MET A 607 17.05 -8.44 -11.47
CA MET A 607 17.18 -9.76 -10.85
C MET A 607 18.07 -10.72 -11.65
N ALA A 608 18.18 -10.57 -12.97
CA ALA A 608 19.10 -11.33 -13.81
C ALA A 608 20.56 -10.93 -13.49
N LEU A 609 20.86 -9.64 -13.46
CA LEU A 609 22.18 -9.10 -13.06
C LEU A 609 22.54 -9.49 -11.62
N PHE A 610 21.55 -9.57 -10.74
CA PHE A 610 21.74 -10.06 -9.39
C PHE A 610 21.97 -11.59 -9.34
N ALA A 611 21.26 -12.38 -10.17
CA ALA A 611 21.49 -13.82 -10.28
C ALA A 611 22.88 -14.15 -10.83
N GLU A 612 23.39 -13.38 -11.79
CA GLU A 612 24.77 -13.48 -12.28
C GLU A 612 25.78 -13.30 -11.14
N LYS A 613 25.60 -12.25 -10.32
CA LYS A 613 26.44 -11.99 -9.13
C LYS A 613 26.33 -13.10 -8.08
N LEU A 614 25.13 -13.62 -7.82
CA LEU A 614 24.91 -14.76 -6.92
C LEU A 614 25.64 -16.04 -7.36
N CYS A 615 25.76 -16.26 -8.67
CA CYS A 615 26.43 -17.42 -9.25
C CYS A 615 27.92 -17.16 -9.55
N ASN A 616 28.54 -16.10 -9.02
CA ASN A 616 29.92 -15.69 -9.32
C ASN A 616 30.22 -15.54 -10.84
N GLY A 617 29.22 -15.29 -11.67
CA GLY A 617 29.34 -15.27 -13.14
C GLY A 617 29.31 -16.64 -13.83
N GLU A 618 29.28 -17.76 -13.10
CA GLU A 618 29.31 -19.12 -13.68
C GLU A 618 28.15 -19.37 -14.66
N SER A 619 26.95 -18.84 -14.36
CA SER A 619 25.77 -19.04 -15.20
C SER A 619 25.85 -18.29 -16.53
N THR A 620 26.35 -17.05 -16.56
CA THR A 620 26.53 -16.28 -17.80
C THR A 620 27.77 -16.70 -18.55
N ALA A 621 28.84 -17.14 -17.89
CA ALA A 621 30.01 -17.72 -18.54
C ALA A 621 29.62 -18.96 -19.36
N VAL A 622 28.97 -19.95 -18.73
CA VAL A 622 28.48 -21.18 -19.40
C VAL A 622 27.53 -20.88 -20.56
N ILE A 623 26.63 -19.89 -20.44
CA ILE A 623 25.71 -19.50 -21.53
C ILE A 623 26.43 -18.71 -22.64
N ARG A 624 27.47 -17.92 -22.30
CA ARG A 624 28.30 -17.18 -23.27
C ARG A 624 29.40 -18.04 -23.91
N GLY A 625 29.55 -19.30 -23.50
CA GLY A 625 30.61 -20.20 -23.98
C GLY A 625 32.01 -19.84 -23.47
N ILE A 626 32.10 -19.25 -22.28
CA ILE A 626 33.32 -18.85 -21.56
C ILE A 626 33.55 -19.82 -20.39
#